data_AF-A0A6M3XQM7-F1
#
_entry.id   AF-A0A6M3XQM7-F1
#
_cell.length_a   1.000
_cell.length_b   1.000
_cell.length_c   1.000
_cell.angle_alpha   90.00
_cell.angle_beta   90.00
_cell.angle_gamma   90.00
#
_symmetry.space_group_name_H-M   'P 1'
#
loop_
_entity.id
_entity.type
_entity.pdbx_description
1 polymer ?
#
loop_
_entity_poly.entity_id
_entity_poly.type
_entity_poly.pdbx_seq_one_letter_code
_entity_poly.pdbx_strand_id
1 'polypeptide(L)'
;MKKNLERIKELTEELTVIPYFNEEIMSMFLENSPIVSWIKDADGKYIFANNSFLLRFNIKENIIGKSDKDYFPEDVVEKLRENDLMILEKNEKLELYENVPTPNGKMHKWFVIKFPLILQNKSYVGGFAVDITSGVEVNV
;
A
#
# COMPACT_ATOMS: atom_id res chain seq x y z
N MET A 1 4.87 -3.38 -18.76
CA MET A 1 3.44 -3.01 -18.53
C MET A 1 2.44 -3.98 -19.16
N LYS A 2 2.39 -4.20 -20.48
CA LYS A 2 1.42 -5.13 -21.12
C LYS A 2 1.41 -6.54 -20.50
N LYS A 3 2.59 -7.08 -20.22
CA LYS A 3 2.80 -8.42 -19.66
C LYS A 3 2.13 -8.66 -18.30
N ASN A 4 1.97 -7.63 -17.46
CA ASN A 4 1.32 -7.79 -16.14
C ASN A 4 -0.21 -7.76 -16.23
N LEU A 5 -0.77 -6.94 -17.13
CA LEU A 5 -2.21 -6.91 -17.39
C LEU A 5 -2.67 -8.16 -18.14
N GLU A 6 -1.85 -8.66 -19.06
CA GLU A 6 -2.06 -9.96 -19.72
C GLU A 6 -1.97 -11.09 -18.70
N ARG A 7 -1.00 -11.09 -17.79
CA ARG A 7 -0.90 -12.06 -16.69
C ARG A 7 -2.10 -12.01 -15.74
N ILE A 8 -2.60 -10.81 -15.38
CA ILE A 8 -3.80 -10.67 -14.55
C ILE A 8 -5.03 -11.18 -15.30
N LYS A 9 -5.17 -10.87 -16.60
CA LYS A 9 -6.24 -11.41 -17.45
C LYS A 9 -6.18 -12.93 -17.55
N GLU A 10 -5.01 -13.49 -17.82
CA GLU A 10 -4.78 -14.95 -17.85
C GLU A 10 -5.07 -15.59 -16.49
N LEU A 11 -4.65 -14.97 -15.38
CA LEU A 11 -5.00 -15.42 -14.02
C LEU A 11 -6.51 -15.37 -13.76
N THR A 12 -7.22 -14.37 -14.30
CA THR A 12 -8.68 -14.30 -14.19
C THR A 12 -9.44 -15.24 -15.14
N GLU A 13 -8.79 -15.72 -16.20
CA GLU A 13 -9.34 -16.67 -17.17
C GLU A 13 -9.04 -18.14 -16.80
N GLU A 14 -7.87 -18.43 -16.21
CA GLU A 14 -7.45 -19.78 -15.77
C GLU A 14 -7.89 -20.14 -14.35
N LEU A 15 -7.99 -19.18 -13.41
CA LEU A 15 -8.79 -19.43 -12.24
C LEU A 15 -10.23 -19.47 -12.73
N THR A 16 -10.98 -20.50 -12.35
CA THR A 16 -12.42 -20.39 -12.15
C THR A 16 -12.63 -19.35 -11.05
N VAL A 17 -12.37 -18.07 -11.37
CA VAL A 17 -12.63 -16.95 -10.49
C VAL A 17 -14.09 -17.10 -10.17
N ILE A 18 -14.35 -17.41 -8.91
CA ILE A 18 -15.69 -17.60 -8.38
C ILE A 18 -16.51 -16.47 -8.99
N PRO A 19 -17.66 -16.71 -9.64
CA PRO A 19 -18.44 -15.68 -10.37
C PRO A 19 -18.87 -14.47 -9.51
N TYR A 20 -18.47 -14.44 -8.24
CA TYR A 20 -18.66 -13.39 -7.26
C TYR A 20 -17.40 -12.55 -6.99
N PHE A 21 -16.23 -12.81 -7.56
CA PHE A 21 -15.03 -11.98 -7.32
C PHE A 21 -15.21 -10.61 -7.99
N ASN A 22 -15.72 -9.67 -7.20
CA ASN A 22 -16.14 -8.34 -7.59
C ASN A 22 -15.60 -7.33 -6.56
N GLU A 23 -16.02 -6.07 -6.68
CA GLU A 23 -15.63 -5.00 -5.74
C GLU A 23 -16.02 -5.32 -4.29
N GLU A 24 -17.14 -6.01 -4.06
CA GLU A 24 -17.62 -6.36 -2.72
C GLU A 24 -16.74 -7.42 -2.06
N ILE A 25 -16.44 -8.52 -2.76
CA ILE A 25 -15.51 -9.54 -2.25
C ILE A 25 -14.11 -8.97 -2.05
N MET A 26 -13.63 -8.14 -2.98
CA MET A 26 -12.32 -7.52 -2.87
C MET A 26 -12.26 -6.57 -1.66
N SER A 27 -13.31 -5.78 -1.44
CA SER A 27 -13.43 -4.92 -0.25
C SER A 27 -13.39 -5.76 1.02
N MET A 28 -14.24 -6.80 1.13
CA MET A 28 -14.24 -7.69 2.29
C MET A 28 -12.87 -8.35 2.54
N PHE A 29 -12.20 -8.79 1.46
CA PHE A 29 -10.88 -9.40 1.55
C PHE A 29 -9.82 -8.43 2.08
N LEU A 30 -9.78 -7.21 1.56
CA LEU A 30 -8.81 -6.19 1.97
C LEU A 30 -9.09 -5.66 3.39
N GLU A 31 -10.37 -5.48 3.75
CA GLU A 31 -10.78 -4.99 5.07
C GLU A 31 -10.49 -6.00 6.20
N ASN A 32 -10.52 -7.30 5.90
CA ASN A 32 -10.19 -8.36 6.86
C ASN A 32 -8.72 -8.81 6.77
N SER A 33 -7.92 -8.25 5.85
CA SER A 33 -6.50 -8.60 5.72
C SER A 33 -5.70 -8.05 6.89
N PRO A 34 -4.83 -8.85 7.54
CA PRO A 34 -3.93 -8.36 8.59
C PRO A 34 -2.77 -7.50 8.05
N ILE A 35 -2.65 -7.39 6.73
CA ILE A 35 -1.57 -6.66 6.06
C ILE A 35 -1.96 -5.19 5.92
N VAL A 36 -1.08 -4.29 6.37
CA VAL A 36 -1.27 -2.84 6.19
C VAL A 36 -1.18 -2.53 4.70
N SER A 37 -2.25 -2.00 4.12
CA SER A 37 -2.36 -1.82 2.67
C SER A 37 -2.92 -0.44 2.31
N TRP A 38 -2.38 0.19 1.26
CA TRP A 38 -2.83 1.51 0.82
C TRP A 38 -2.62 1.74 -0.68
N ILE A 39 -3.28 2.78 -1.20
CA ILE A 39 -3.00 3.35 -2.51
C ILE A 39 -2.97 4.88 -2.38
N LYS A 40 -1.96 5.50 -2.97
CA LYS A 40 -1.83 6.95 -3.09
C LYS A 40 -1.84 7.40 -4.55
N ASP A 41 -2.34 8.59 -4.81
CA ASP A 41 -2.15 9.25 -6.10
C ASP A 41 -0.72 9.80 -6.28
N ALA A 42 -0.46 10.37 -7.46
CA ALA A 42 0.84 10.94 -7.79
C ALA A 42 1.29 12.07 -6.85
N ASP A 43 0.35 12.79 -6.23
CA ASP A 43 0.62 13.87 -5.26
C ASP A 43 0.83 13.33 -3.84
N GLY A 44 0.73 12.02 -3.64
CA GLY A 44 0.91 11.36 -2.35
C GLY A 44 -0.33 11.41 -1.47
N LYS A 45 -1.52 11.66 -2.05
CA LYS A 45 -2.79 11.63 -1.33
C LYS A 45 -3.39 10.24 -1.34
N TYR A 46 -3.86 9.77 -0.19
CA TYR A 46 -4.51 8.47 -0.09
C TYR A 46 -5.82 8.46 -0.89
N ILE A 47 -5.98 7.44 -1.72
CA ILE A 47 -7.24 7.10 -2.38
C ILE A 47 -7.82 5.78 -1.87
N PHE A 48 -7.03 5.03 -1.10
CA PHE A 48 -7.43 3.81 -0.41
C PHE A 48 -6.49 3.54 0.77
N ALA A 49 -7.03 3.03 1.87
CA ALA A 49 -6.30 2.38 2.95
C ALA A 49 -7.24 1.38 3.63
N ASN A 50 -6.75 0.18 3.95
CA ASN A 50 -7.59 -0.84 4.60
C ASN A 50 -7.69 -0.64 6.12
N ASN A 51 -8.64 -1.33 6.77
CA ASN A 51 -8.83 -1.27 8.22
C ASN A 51 -7.55 -1.55 9.02
N SER A 52 -6.69 -2.48 8.56
CA SER A 52 -5.40 -2.75 9.23
C SER A 52 -4.48 -1.53 9.25
N PHE A 53 -4.43 -0.73 8.18
CA PHE A 53 -3.70 0.55 8.18
C PHE A 53 -4.28 1.51 9.23
N LEU A 54 -5.59 1.71 9.19
CA LEU A 54 -6.28 2.67 10.06
C LEU A 54 -6.12 2.31 11.54
N LEU A 55 -6.31 1.04 11.89
CA LEU A 55 -6.15 0.53 13.25
C LEU A 55 -4.69 0.64 13.71
N ARG A 56 -3.72 0.28 12.86
CA ARG A 56 -2.30 0.31 13.21
C ARG A 56 -1.84 1.71 13.60
N PHE A 57 -2.30 2.72 12.86
CA PHE A 57 -1.91 4.12 13.06
C PHE A 57 -2.95 4.94 13.85
N ASN A 58 -3.98 4.28 14.41
CA ASN A 58 -5.04 4.91 15.21
C ASN A 58 -5.71 6.10 14.51
N ILE A 59 -5.98 5.95 13.22
CA ILE A 59 -6.66 6.95 12.39
C ILE A 59 -8.16 6.66 12.44
N LYS A 60 -8.96 7.66 12.84
CA LYS A 60 -10.42 7.51 13.01
C LYS A 60 -11.21 8.34 12.01
N GLU A 61 -10.59 9.39 11.51
CA GLU A 61 -11.11 10.26 10.47
C GLU A 61 -11.00 9.62 9.08
N ASN A 62 -11.66 10.26 8.12
CA ASN A 62 -11.52 9.88 6.73
C ASN A 62 -10.11 10.25 6.21
N ILE A 63 -9.32 9.23 5.87
CA ILE A 63 -7.97 9.37 5.32
C ILE A 63 -7.96 9.79 3.84
N ILE A 64 -9.07 9.63 3.11
CA ILE A 64 -9.11 9.89 1.68
C ILE A 64 -8.83 11.38 1.38
N GLY A 65 -7.87 11.64 0.49
CA GLY A 65 -7.39 12.99 0.16
C GLY A 65 -6.35 13.55 1.14
N LYS A 66 -6.03 12.84 2.23
CA LYS A 66 -4.95 13.17 3.18
C LYS A 66 -3.62 12.61 2.70
N SER A 67 -2.52 13.08 3.29
CA SER A 67 -1.14 12.65 2.99
C SER A 67 -0.45 12.14 4.25
N ASP A 68 0.71 11.51 4.10
CA ASP A 68 1.54 11.08 5.24
C ASP A 68 1.82 12.24 6.23
N LYS A 69 1.91 13.49 5.74
CA LYS A 69 2.12 14.71 6.53
C LYS A 69 1.06 14.94 7.61
N ASP A 70 -0.13 14.41 7.41
CA ASP A 70 -1.24 14.55 8.35
C ASP A 70 -1.10 13.59 9.55
N TYR A 71 -0.23 12.57 9.45
CA TYR A 71 -0.17 11.44 10.39
C TYR A 71 1.21 11.13 10.96
N PHE A 72 2.28 11.49 10.25
CA PHE A 72 3.64 11.09 10.59
C PHE A 72 4.59 12.29 10.74
N PRO A 73 5.67 12.15 11.54
CA PRO A 73 6.71 13.17 11.64
C PRO A 73 7.36 13.52 10.30
N GLU A 74 7.81 14.77 10.15
CA GLU A 74 8.31 15.31 8.88
C GLU A 74 9.48 14.50 8.29
N ASP A 75 10.44 14.08 9.11
CA ASP A 75 11.59 13.25 8.70
C ASP A 75 11.16 11.89 8.12
N VAL A 76 10.13 11.28 8.71
CA VAL A 76 9.53 10.04 8.20
C VAL A 76 8.83 10.32 6.87
N VAL A 77 8.04 11.39 6.81
CA VAL A 77 7.24 11.73 5.62
C VAL A 77 8.11 11.99 4.40
N GLU A 78 9.21 12.72 4.56
CA GLU A 78 10.17 12.96 3.48
C GLU A 78 10.67 11.63 2.91
N LYS A 79 11.08 10.70 3.78
CA LYS A 79 11.56 9.38 3.35
C LYS A 79 10.48 8.56 2.64
N LEU A 80 9.26 8.53 3.18
CA LEU A 80 8.13 7.83 2.56
C LEU A 80 7.85 8.40 1.16
N ARG A 81 7.90 9.73 1.03
CA ARG A 81 7.63 10.42 -0.24
C ARG A 81 8.73 10.21 -1.26
N GLU A 82 10.00 10.23 -0.85
CA GLU A 82 11.12 9.87 -1.73
C GLU A 82 10.93 8.46 -2.33
N ASN A 83 10.54 7.50 -1.49
CA ASN A 83 10.29 6.13 -1.93
C ASN A 83 9.13 6.06 -2.93
N ASP A 84 8.03 6.76 -2.66
CA ASP A 84 6.87 6.83 -3.57
C ASP A 84 7.25 7.49 -4.92
N LEU A 85 8.07 8.54 -4.90
CA LEU A 85 8.55 9.22 -6.12
C LEU A 85 9.46 8.32 -6.96
N MET A 86 10.33 7.52 -6.33
CA MET A 86 11.17 6.56 -7.06
C MET A 86 10.32 5.52 -7.81
N ILE A 87 9.20 5.08 -7.22
CA ILE A 87 8.25 4.17 -7.89
C ILE A 87 7.62 4.83 -9.10
N LEU A 88 7.17 6.09 -8.94
CA LEU A 88 6.51 6.84 -10.02
C LEU A 88 7.48 7.15 -11.16
N GLU A 89 8.73 7.48 -10.85
CA GLU A 89 9.77 7.77 -11.85
C GLU A 89 10.21 6.52 -12.60
N LYS A 90 10.54 5.43 -11.88
CA LYS A 90 11.06 4.20 -12.49
C LYS A 90 9.98 3.32 -13.09
N ASN A 91 8.74 3.46 -12.63
CA ASN A 91 7.62 2.59 -12.97
C ASN A 91 7.94 1.10 -12.72
N GLU A 92 8.62 0.83 -11.59
CA GLU A 92 9.04 -0.50 -11.15
C GLU A 92 8.63 -0.72 -9.69
N LYS A 93 8.46 -1.99 -9.30
CA LYS A 93 8.22 -2.33 -7.89
C LYS A 93 9.49 -2.12 -7.07
N LEU A 94 9.35 -1.74 -5.81
CA LEU A 94 10.44 -1.75 -4.83
C LEU A 94 10.03 -2.54 -3.60
N GLU A 95 10.99 -3.28 -3.08
CA GLU A 95 10.94 -3.97 -1.79
C GLU A 95 11.98 -3.30 -0.90
N LEU A 96 11.55 -2.78 0.24
CA LEU A 96 12.38 -1.95 1.09
C LEU A 96 11.96 -2.04 2.55
N TYR A 97 12.81 -1.49 3.41
CA TYR A 97 12.48 -1.31 4.82
C TYR A 97 12.20 0.16 5.10
N GLU A 98 11.09 0.43 5.79
CA GLU A 98 10.73 1.76 6.26
C GLU A 98 10.65 1.75 7.79
N ASN A 99 11.01 2.87 8.41
CA ASN A 99 10.85 3.07 9.84
C ASN A 99 9.73 4.07 10.04
N VAL A 100 8.66 3.65 10.70
CA VAL A 100 7.48 4.48 10.95
C VAL A 100 7.13 4.37 12.43
N PRO A 101 6.94 5.49 13.13
CA PRO A 101 6.59 5.46 14.54
C PRO A 101 5.14 4.99 14.73
N THR A 102 4.91 4.28 15.83
CA THR A 102 3.56 4.02 16.33
C THR A 102 2.92 5.31 16.86
N PRO A 103 1.60 5.33 17.11
CA PRO A 103 0.91 6.50 17.69
C PRO A 103 1.47 6.99 19.04
N ASN A 104 2.18 6.14 19.79
CA ASN A 104 2.87 6.53 21.03
C ASN A 104 4.34 6.93 20.83
N GLY A 105 4.80 7.09 19.58
CA GLY A 105 6.14 7.57 19.22
C GLY A 105 7.23 6.49 19.18
N LYS A 106 6.93 5.22 19.45
CA LYS A 106 7.93 4.15 19.36
C LYS A 106 8.22 3.81 17.90
N MET A 107 9.49 3.79 17.52
CA MET A 107 9.86 3.44 16.15
C MET A 107 9.64 1.95 15.87
N HIS A 108 8.95 1.65 14.76
CA HIS A 108 8.73 0.31 14.27
C HIS A 108 9.37 0.14 12.89
N LYS A 109 9.93 -1.05 12.65
CA LYS A 109 10.53 -1.41 11.37
C LYS A 109 9.52 -2.19 10.54
N TRP A 110 9.33 -1.74 9.31
CA TRP A 110 8.38 -2.29 8.36
C TRP A 110 9.11 -2.88 7.16
N PHE A 111 8.73 -4.08 6.76
CA PHE A 111 9.03 -4.57 5.42
C PHE A 111 7.90 -4.12 4.49
N VAL A 112 8.25 -3.43 3.41
CA VAL A 112 7.30 -2.74 2.54
C VAL A 112 7.54 -3.12 1.08
N ILE A 113 6.46 -3.43 0.39
CA ILE A 113 6.42 -3.59 -1.05
C ILE A 113 5.63 -2.43 -1.62
N LYS A 114 6.22 -1.66 -2.54
CA LYS A 114 5.55 -0.58 -3.28
C LYS A 114 5.59 -0.88 -4.77
N PHE A 115 4.53 -0.52 -5.49
CA PHE A 115 4.43 -0.77 -6.93
C PHE A 115 3.58 0.30 -7.64
N PRO A 116 3.88 0.58 -8.91
CA PRO A 116 3.12 1.55 -9.68
C PRO A 116 1.79 0.93 -10.12
N LEU A 117 0.75 1.73 -10.10
CA LEU A 117 -0.56 1.43 -10.66
C LEU A 117 -0.87 2.50 -11.70
N ILE A 118 -1.18 2.09 -12.94
CA ILE A 118 -1.51 3.00 -14.03
C ILE A 118 -2.93 2.70 -14.50
N LEU A 119 -3.83 3.67 -14.31
CA LEU A 119 -5.23 3.57 -14.66
C LEU A 119 -5.67 4.86 -15.36
N GLN A 120 -6.22 4.75 -16.58
CA GLN A 120 -6.73 5.89 -17.35
C GLN A 120 -5.71 7.05 -17.46
N ASN A 121 -4.45 6.74 -17.78
CA ASN A 121 -3.33 7.68 -17.87
C ASN A 121 -2.99 8.43 -16.56
N LYS A 122 -3.49 7.97 -15.42
CA LYS A 122 -3.08 8.44 -14.08
C LYS A 122 -2.20 7.40 -13.42
N SER A 123 -1.17 7.88 -12.72
CA SER A 123 -0.25 7.06 -11.95
C SER A 123 -0.60 7.12 -10.47
N TYR A 124 -0.51 5.98 -9.82
CA TYR A 124 -0.74 5.77 -8.41
C TYR A 124 0.37 4.88 -7.84
N VAL A 125 0.55 4.92 -6.53
CA VAL A 125 1.46 4.04 -5.80
C VAL A 125 0.63 3.15 -4.89
N GLY A 126 0.62 1.85 -5.17
CA GLY A 126 0.09 0.83 -4.28
C GLY A 126 1.18 0.35 -3.32
N GLY A 127 0.80 -0.01 -2.10
CA GLY A 127 1.73 -0.52 -1.11
C GLY A 127 1.13 -1.51 -0.13
N PHE A 128 1.98 -2.44 0.32
CA PHE A 128 1.72 -3.37 1.41
C PHE A 128 2.86 -3.29 2.42
N ALA A 129 2.56 -3.40 3.71
CA ALA A 129 3.55 -3.38 4.77
C ALA A 129 3.27 -4.43 5.85
N VAL A 130 4.34 -5.05 6.33
CA VAL A 130 4.35 -5.97 7.47
C VAL A 130 5.28 -5.44 8.53
N ASP A 131 4.80 -5.40 9.77
CA ASP A 131 5.63 -5.02 10.91
C ASP A 131 6.56 -6.17 11.27
N ILE A 132 7.86 -5.92 11.19
CA ILE A 132 8.91 -6.91 11.46
C ILE A 132 9.71 -6.56 12.71
N THR A 133 9.22 -5.63 13.54
CA THR A 133 9.94 -5.14 14.73
C THR A 133 10.31 -6.25 15.71
N SER A 134 9.50 -7.32 15.78
CA SER A 134 9.77 -8.51 16.61
C SER A 134 10.65 -9.57 15.93
N GLY A 135 11.27 -9.26 14.79
CA GLY A 135 12.15 -10.19 14.06
C GLY A 135 11.41 -11.20 13.20
N VAL A 136 10.21 -10.86 12.71
CA VAL A 136 9.47 -11.70 11.76
C VAL A 136 10.24 -11.74 10.44
N GLU A 137 10.64 -12.93 9.99
CA GLU A 137 11.15 -13.13 8.63
C GLU A 137 9.99 -13.05 7.65
N VAL A 138 10.12 -12.17 6.65
CA VAL A 138 9.16 -12.07 5.56
C VAL A 138 9.81 -12.67 4.32
N ASN A 139 9.29 -13.80 3.86
CA ASN A 139 9.66 -14.41 2.58
C ASN A 139 8.64 -13.93 1.54
N VAL A 140 9.12 -13.26 0.49
CA VAL A 140 8.30 -12.65 -0.57
C VAL A 140 8.64 -13.28 -1.91
#